data_AF-A0AAI9T6D9-F1
#
_entry.id   AF-A0AAI9T6D9-F1
#
_cell.length_a   1.000
_cell.length_b   1.000
_cell.length_c   1.000
_cell.angle_alpha   90.00
_cell.angle_beta   90.00
_cell.angle_gamma   90.00
#
_symmetry.space_group_name_H-M   'P 1'
#
loop_
_entity.id
_entity.type
_entity.pdbx_description
1 polymer ?
#
loop_
_entity_poly.entity_id
_entity_poly.type
_entity_poly.pdbx_seq_one_letter_code
_entity_poly.pdbx_strand_id
1 'polypeptide(L)'
;MRWFSSPLRDCVSPRDVSVSRSRVFIYLGLAVTLLLLSYQLILDRGPDIGTGWTAIQGIIVAGDDDRFVPDPVLPAEKELVLAAMQASNMSWVEENLSDWQVNIYRADAKHEDVGLTVPVNKGNEAMVYLTYIIDRYWSLPEVSVFLHGGRYQWHVDNPLYDSVISISHLNLGFVQEAGYVNLRCAWSVGCPRELEPARYLRERPDDKGHPTAVEYPDRFMELFPRAEVPEIVGTPCCSQFALSKTKIHEQSLEHYVRLQRWLMDTDLEAGISGRILEYSWHMIFGKPAQYCLDQRDCYCRTYGYCNMTDSDIQNQWVWRGLQLPEGWPEQSESAE
;
A
#
# COMPACT_ATOMS: atom_id res chain seq x y z
N MET A 1 -84.89 7.32 -44.22
CA MET A 1 -85.91 7.29 -43.15
C MET A 1 -85.36 6.54 -41.94
N ARG A 2 -85.01 7.27 -40.87
CA ARG A 2 -85.16 6.86 -39.47
C ARG A 2 -84.89 8.09 -38.61
N TRP A 3 -85.96 8.58 -38.00
CA TRP A 3 -85.97 9.56 -36.93
C TRP A 3 -85.53 8.88 -35.62
N PHE A 4 -84.84 9.58 -34.72
CA PHE A 4 -85.40 10.10 -33.45
C PHE A 4 -84.33 10.55 -32.43
N SER A 5 -84.51 11.79 -31.98
CA SER A 5 -84.37 12.33 -30.60
C SER A 5 -83.09 12.14 -29.77
N SER A 6 -82.49 13.28 -29.42
CA SER A 6 -81.79 13.51 -28.13
C SER A 6 -82.68 13.24 -26.92
N PRO A 7 -82.05 12.95 -25.77
CA PRO A 7 -82.30 13.78 -24.60
C PRO A 7 -81.02 14.18 -23.84
N LEU A 8 -81.04 15.41 -23.34
CA LEU A 8 -80.18 15.97 -22.30
C LEU A 8 -80.40 15.28 -20.95
N ARG A 9 -79.32 15.13 -20.15
CA ARG A 9 -79.17 14.93 -18.68
C ARG A 9 -77.91 14.06 -18.45
N ASP A 10 -76.98 14.28 -17.53
CA ASP A 10 -76.81 15.18 -16.39
C ASP A 10 -75.31 15.44 -16.22
N CYS A 11 -74.91 16.69 -15.93
CA CYS A 11 -73.55 17.01 -15.54
C CYS A 11 -73.33 16.58 -14.08
N VAL A 12 -72.47 15.58 -13.87
CA VAL A 12 -71.96 15.22 -12.54
C VAL A 12 -70.89 16.24 -12.15
N SER A 13 -71.15 17.02 -11.11
CA SER A 13 -70.18 17.91 -10.47
C SER A 13 -68.98 17.09 -9.93
N PRO A 14 -67.73 17.56 -10.07
CA PRO A 14 -66.62 16.96 -9.34
C PRO A 14 -66.89 17.13 -7.85
N ARG A 15 -66.75 16.05 -7.08
CA ARG A 15 -66.71 16.15 -5.61
C ARG A 15 -65.43 16.89 -5.25
N ASP A 16 -65.56 18.06 -4.65
CA ASP A 16 -64.51 18.72 -3.90
C ASP A 16 -64.01 17.75 -2.82
N VAL A 17 -62.85 17.13 -3.05
CA VAL A 17 -62.10 16.49 -1.98
C VAL A 17 -61.42 17.61 -1.21
N SER A 18 -62.15 18.23 -0.29
CA SER A 18 -61.54 19.15 0.67
C SER A 18 -60.65 18.33 1.60
N VAL A 19 -59.38 18.14 1.23
CA VAL A 19 -58.36 17.70 2.17
C VAL A 19 -58.24 18.84 3.18
N SER A 20 -58.88 18.65 4.34
CA SER A 20 -58.83 19.61 5.43
C SER A 20 -57.37 20.02 5.66
N ARG A 21 -57.07 21.32 5.53
CA ARG A 21 -55.73 21.88 5.79
C ARG A 21 -55.17 21.37 7.13
N SER A 22 -56.03 21.13 8.11
CA SER A 22 -55.68 20.55 9.41
C SER A 22 -55.01 19.17 9.29
N ARG A 23 -55.43 18.31 8.35
CA ARG A 23 -54.79 17.00 8.13
C ARG A 23 -53.40 17.13 7.55
N VAL A 24 -53.18 18.07 6.62
CA VAL A 24 -51.84 18.34 6.06
C VAL A 24 -50.88 18.81 7.14
N PHE A 25 -51.32 19.71 8.04
CA PHE A 25 -50.49 20.14 9.17
C PHE A 25 -50.21 19.01 10.18
N ILE A 26 -51.17 18.10 10.39
CA ILE A 26 -50.95 16.91 11.22
C ILE A 26 -49.91 15.98 10.58
N TYR A 27 -50.00 15.72 9.27
CA TYR A 27 -49.00 14.89 8.57
C TYR A 27 -47.61 15.54 8.53
N LEU A 28 -47.52 16.86 8.32
CA LEU A 28 -46.25 17.57 8.38
C LEU A 28 -45.65 17.54 9.79
N GLY A 29 -46.49 17.75 10.82
CA GLY A 29 -46.08 17.66 12.22
C GLY A 29 -45.54 16.28 12.55
N LEU A 30 -46.24 15.21 12.15
CA LEU A 30 -45.81 13.82 12.34
C LEU A 30 -44.48 13.52 11.62
N ALA A 31 -44.31 13.99 10.37
CA ALA A 31 -43.09 13.79 9.62
C ALA A 31 -41.88 14.50 10.27
N VAL A 32 -42.06 15.74 10.75
CA VAL A 32 -41.01 16.48 11.46
C VAL A 32 -40.67 15.80 12.80
N THR A 33 -41.67 15.33 13.55
CA THR A 33 -41.40 14.58 14.80
C THR A 33 -40.69 13.26 14.54
N LEU A 34 -41.01 12.54 13.47
CA LEU A 34 -40.31 11.32 13.09
C LEU A 34 -38.86 11.59 12.66
N LEU A 35 -38.63 12.68 11.92
CA LEU A 35 -37.28 13.12 11.57
C LEU A 35 -36.47 13.49 12.81
N LEU A 36 -37.05 14.25 13.74
CA LEU A 36 -36.39 14.63 14.99
C LEU A 36 -36.12 13.41 15.88
N LEU A 37 -37.07 12.47 16.00
CA LEU A 37 -36.86 11.22 16.74
C LEU A 37 -35.80 10.33 16.08
N SER A 38 -35.77 10.26 14.74
CA SER A 38 -34.72 9.55 14.02
C SER A 38 -33.34 10.19 14.19
N TYR A 39 -33.29 11.52 14.26
CA TYR A 39 -32.05 12.27 14.51
C TYR A 39 -31.57 12.09 15.96
N GLN A 40 -32.48 12.09 16.93
CA GLN A 40 -32.15 11.75 18.32
C GLN A 40 -31.70 10.30 18.48
N LEU A 41 -32.30 9.33 17.77
CA LEU A 41 -31.81 7.94 17.73
C LEU A 41 -30.40 7.81 17.13
N ILE A 42 -29.96 8.74 16.28
CA ILE A 42 -28.61 8.78 15.73
C ILE A 42 -27.64 9.46 16.71
N LEU A 43 -28.09 10.48 17.46
CA LEU A 43 -27.28 11.16 18.47
C LEU A 43 -27.14 10.36 19.79
N ASP A 44 -28.19 9.64 20.20
CA ASP A 44 -28.16 8.71 21.35
C ASP A 44 -27.36 7.43 21.01
N ARG A 45 -27.06 7.19 19.73
CA ARG A 45 -25.96 6.31 19.28
C ARG A 45 -24.63 7.06 19.26
N GLY A 46 -24.34 7.84 20.30
CA GLY A 46 -22.96 8.10 20.66
C GLY A 46 -22.24 6.76 20.87
N PRO A 47 -20.93 6.66 20.58
CA PRO A 47 -20.22 5.43 20.84
C PRO A 47 -20.28 5.18 22.34
N ASP A 48 -21.04 4.17 22.75
CA ASP A 48 -20.80 3.51 24.03
C ASP A 48 -19.37 2.97 23.93
N ILE A 49 -18.41 3.72 24.48
CA ILE A 49 -17.05 3.23 24.75
C ILE A 49 -17.18 2.27 25.94
N GLY A 50 -17.85 1.16 25.70
CA GLY A 50 -17.78 -0.04 26.51
C GLY A 50 -16.58 -0.83 26.01
N THR A 51 -15.54 -0.90 26.83
CA THR A 51 -14.35 -1.73 26.62
C THR A 51 -14.77 -3.18 26.42
N GLY A 52 -14.79 -3.63 25.17
CA GLY A 52 -15.13 -4.98 24.76
C GLY A 52 -15.16 -5.12 23.24
N TRP A 53 -14.48 -6.16 22.73
CA TRP A 53 -14.32 -6.55 21.31
C TRP A 53 -15.47 -6.11 20.39
N THR A 54 -15.21 -5.19 19.45
CA THR A 54 -16.18 -4.82 18.42
C THR A 54 -16.00 -5.68 17.16
N ALA A 55 -16.95 -6.58 16.91
CA ALA A 55 -17.06 -7.26 15.64
C ALA A 55 -17.78 -6.35 14.63
N ILE A 56 -17.04 -5.76 13.68
CA ILE A 56 -17.64 -5.15 12.50
C ILE A 56 -17.55 -6.18 11.38
N GLN A 57 -18.72 -6.62 10.87
CA GLN A 57 -18.85 -7.52 9.71
C GLN A 57 -18.01 -8.81 9.81
N GLY A 58 -17.95 -9.44 10.98
CA GLY A 58 -17.34 -10.77 11.16
C GLY A 58 -15.80 -10.78 11.27
N ILE A 59 -15.16 -9.61 11.35
CA ILE A 59 -13.72 -9.50 11.61
C ILE A 59 -13.51 -9.21 13.10
N ILE A 60 -12.65 -10.01 13.76
CA ILE A 60 -12.07 -9.66 15.06
C ILE A 60 -10.97 -8.64 14.78
N VAL A 61 -11.27 -7.36 14.98
CA VAL A 61 -10.24 -6.32 15.03
C VAL A 61 -9.68 -6.34 16.44
N ALA A 62 -8.36 -6.56 16.60
CA ALA A 62 -7.71 -6.34 17.89
C ALA A 62 -8.04 -4.92 18.34
N GLY A 63 -8.71 -4.81 19.50
CA GLY A 63 -9.13 -3.53 20.05
C GLY A 63 -7.93 -2.65 20.34
N ASP A 64 -8.17 -1.34 20.41
CA ASP A 64 -7.18 -0.29 20.67
C ASP A 64 -6.23 -0.60 21.86
N ASP A 65 -6.71 -1.36 22.86
CA ASP A 65 -5.94 -1.71 24.07
C ASP A 65 -4.85 -2.77 23.86
N ASP A 66 -4.94 -3.64 22.84
CA ASP A 66 -3.95 -4.72 22.62
C ASP A 66 -2.74 -4.27 21.78
N ARG A 67 -2.72 -3.02 21.28
CA ARG A 67 -1.63 -2.45 20.47
C ARG A 67 -1.01 -1.19 21.03
N PHE A 68 -1.17 -0.91 22.32
CA PHE A 68 -0.50 0.23 22.94
C PHE A 68 1.00 -0.06 23.11
N VAL A 69 1.78 0.15 22.04
CA VAL A 69 3.20 0.48 22.18
C VAL A 69 3.24 1.89 22.75
N PRO A 70 3.82 2.13 23.94
CA PRO A 70 3.91 3.46 24.51
C PRO A 70 4.53 4.41 23.47
N ASP A 71 3.84 5.50 23.17
CA ASP A 71 4.38 6.54 22.31
C ASP A 71 5.74 6.96 22.90
N PRO A 72 6.85 6.78 22.16
CA PRO A 72 8.13 7.29 22.63
C PRO A 72 7.98 8.82 22.78
N VAL A 73 8.51 9.36 23.88
CA VAL A 73 8.42 10.79 24.26
C VAL A 73 8.87 11.71 23.11
N LEU A 74 9.69 11.19 22.19
CA LEU A 74 9.93 11.71 20.85
C LEU A 74 9.91 10.55 19.84
N PRO A 75 9.21 10.66 18.70
CA PRO A 75 9.33 9.69 17.61
C PRO A 75 10.80 9.54 17.21
N ALA A 76 11.23 8.31 16.89
CA ALA A 76 12.57 8.11 16.35
C ALA A 76 12.78 8.93 15.08
N GLU A 77 14.00 9.39 14.83
CA GLU A 77 14.30 10.11 13.59
C GLU A 77 14.15 9.18 12.37
N LYS A 78 14.58 7.93 12.52
CA LYS A 78 14.65 6.95 11.43
C LYS A 78 14.44 5.53 11.94
N GLU A 79 13.70 4.72 11.18
CA GLU A 79 13.53 3.29 11.44
C GLU A 79 13.77 2.41 10.20
N LEU A 80 14.29 1.21 10.43
CA LEU A 80 14.35 0.14 9.43
C LEU A 80 13.24 -0.87 9.66
N VAL A 81 12.65 -1.34 8.56
CA VAL A 81 11.59 -2.35 8.53
C VAL A 81 12.07 -3.49 7.64
N LEU A 82 12.35 -4.63 8.26
CA LEU A 82 12.93 -5.80 7.58
C LEU A 82 11.90 -6.93 7.51
N ALA A 83 11.57 -7.32 6.28
CA ALA A 83 10.77 -8.52 6.01
C ALA A 83 11.68 -9.75 5.97
N ALA A 84 11.54 -10.65 6.95
CA ALA A 84 12.35 -11.85 7.10
C ALA A 84 11.49 -13.08 7.35
N MET A 85 12.09 -14.26 7.19
CA MET A 85 11.50 -15.53 7.62
C MET A 85 12.16 -15.97 8.93
N GLN A 86 11.54 -16.85 9.72
CA GLN A 86 12.11 -17.33 10.99
C GLN A 86 13.54 -17.87 10.83
N ALA A 87 13.81 -18.56 9.72
CA ALA A 87 15.13 -19.12 9.40
C ALA A 87 16.19 -18.08 9.00
N SER A 88 15.82 -16.82 8.70
CA SER A 88 16.78 -15.81 8.26
C SER A 88 17.71 -15.38 9.41
N ASN A 89 19.03 -15.41 9.17
CA ASN A 89 20.00 -14.85 10.12
C ASN A 89 19.97 -13.31 10.05
N MET A 90 19.71 -12.67 11.19
CA MET A 90 19.60 -11.22 11.31
C MET A 90 20.66 -10.62 12.26
N SER A 91 21.67 -11.39 12.71
CA SER A 91 22.70 -10.88 13.64
C SER A 91 23.45 -9.67 13.08
N TRP A 92 23.62 -9.65 11.75
CA TRP A 92 24.29 -8.58 11.02
C TRP A 92 23.66 -7.19 11.26
N VAL A 93 22.38 -7.12 11.60
CA VAL A 93 21.67 -5.86 11.82
C VAL A 93 22.22 -5.14 13.05
N GLU A 94 22.24 -5.83 14.19
CA GLU A 94 22.74 -5.25 15.45
C GLU A 94 24.25 -4.95 15.36
N GLU A 95 24.99 -5.82 14.67
CA GLU A 95 26.43 -5.67 14.47
C GLU A 95 26.81 -4.44 13.62
N ASN A 96 25.98 -4.04 12.65
CA ASN A 96 26.37 -3.04 11.63
C ASN A 96 25.47 -1.79 11.59
N LEU A 97 24.27 -1.82 12.16
CA LEU A 97 23.26 -0.75 12.05
C LEU A 97 22.70 -0.37 13.43
N SER A 98 23.57 -0.30 14.45
CA SER A 98 23.19 -0.02 15.84
C SER A 98 22.67 1.41 16.07
N ASP A 99 22.88 2.33 15.13
CA ASP A 99 22.33 3.69 15.14
C ASP A 99 20.88 3.76 14.61
N TRP A 100 20.33 2.65 14.09
CA TRP A 100 18.96 2.56 13.62
C TRP A 100 18.07 1.87 14.63
N GLN A 101 16.85 2.37 14.81
CA GLN A 101 15.79 1.57 15.41
C GLN A 101 15.28 0.58 14.35
N VAL A 102 15.33 -0.71 14.67
CA VAL A 102 15.06 -1.76 13.68
C VAL A 102 13.86 -2.61 14.08
N ASN A 103 12.98 -2.83 13.12
CA ASN A 103 11.78 -3.64 13.22
C ASN A 103 11.93 -4.86 12.30
N ILE A 104 12.21 -6.03 12.89
CA ILE A 104 12.37 -7.29 12.15
C ILE A 104 11.08 -8.08 12.23
N TYR A 105 10.33 -8.15 11.13
CA TYR A 105 9.12 -8.95 11.04
C TYR A 105 9.45 -10.35 10.52
N ARG A 106 8.99 -11.38 11.22
CA ARG A 106 9.09 -12.79 10.80
C ARG A 106 7.76 -13.21 10.18
N ALA A 107 7.66 -13.17 8.85
CA ALA A 107 6.39 -13.33 8.14
C ALA A 107 5.72 -14.71 8.34
N ASP A 108 6.52 -15.74 8.61
CA ASP A 108 6.10 -17.12 8.85
C ASP A 108 6.06 -17.49 10.35
N ALA A 109 6.23 -16.53 11.26
CA ALA A 109 6.06 -16.74 12.70
C ALA A 109 4.60 -16.65 13.13
N LYS A 110 4.21 -17.41 14.15
CA LYS A 110 2.87 -17.30 14.72
C LYS A 110 2.81 -16.13 15.69
N HIS A 111 1.62 -15.57 15.90
CA HIS A 111 1.41 -14.50 16.89
C HIS A 111 1.77 -14.89 18.33
N GLU A 112 1.73 -16.19 18.66
CA GLU A 112 2.12 -16.71 19.97
C GLU A 112 3.65 -16.75 20.16
N ASP A 113 4.42 -16.64 19.07
CA ASP A 113 5.87 -16.53 19.11
C ASP A 113 6.25 -15.08 19.48
N VAL A 114 7.08 -14.89 20.50
CA VAL A 114 7.46 -13.55 20.98
C VAL A 114 8.21 -12.78 19.89
N GLY A 115 7.60 -11.73 19.33
CA GLY A 115 8.23 -10.84 18.34
C GLY A 115 7.25 -10.14 17.39
N LEU A 116 7.78 -9.41 16.41
CA LEU A 116 6.99 -8.79 15.34
C LEU A 116 6.67 -9.82 14.25
N THR A 117 5.39 -9.96 13.92
CA THR A 117 4.87 -10.83 12.85
C THR A 117 3.72 -10.15 12.10
N VAL A 118 3.17 -10.83 11.10
CA VAL A 118 2.08 -10.37 10.24
C VAL A 118 0.78 -11.14 10.50
N PRO A 119 -0.40 -10.57 10.19
CA PRO A 119 -1.68 -11.25 10.38
C PRO A 119 -1.81 -12.53 9.52
N VAL A 120 -1.17 -12.58 8.35
CA VAL A 120 -1.11 -13.76 7.50
C VAL A 120 0.12 -13.71 6.58
N ASN A 121 0.78 -14.83 6.37
CA ASN A 121 1.91 -14.93 5.44
C ASN A 121 1.43 -14.95 3.98
N LYS A 122 1.14 -13.78 3.41
CA LYS A 122 0.65 -13.61 2.04
C LYS A 122 1.16 -12.32 1.42
N GLY A 123 1.49 -12.34 0.13
CA GLY A 123 1.97 -11.14 -0.58
C GLY A 123 3.41 -10.76 -0.31
N ASN A 124 4.23 -11.71 0.17
CA ASN A 124 5.64 -11.51 0.52
C ASN A 124 5.86 -10.32 1.48
N GLU A 125 6.85 -9.47 1.20
CA GLU A 125 7.19 -8.30 2.01
C GLU A 125 6.07 -7.25 2.10
N ALA A 126 5.14 -7.24 1.14
CA ALA A 126 4.07 -6.26 1.13
C ALA A 126 3.19 -6.32 2.38
N MET A 127 2.94 -7.53 2.92
CA MET A 127 2.20 -7.66 4.17
C MET A 127 2.96 -7.08 5.36
N VAL A 128 4.28 -7.28 5.42
CA VAL A 128 5.13 -6.71 6.47
C VAL A 128 5.05 -5.18 6.41
N TYR A 129 5.19 -4.59 5.22
CA TYR A 129 5.22 -3.14 5.06
C TYR A 129 3.87 -2.50 5.40
N LEU A 130 2.76 -3.10 4.95
CA LEU A 130 1.43 -2.63 5.32
C LEU A 130 1.16 -2.78 6.82
N THR A 131 1.57 -3.90 7.42
CA THR A 131 1.41 -4.12 8.87
C THR A 131 2.17 -3.05 9.67
N TYR A 132 3.44 -2.80 9.32
CA TYR A 132 4.22 -1.73 9.95
C TYR A 132 3.56 -0.35 9.81
N ILE A 133 3.16 0.03 8.59
CA ILE A 133 2.55 1.34 8.34
C ILE A 133 1.27 1.51 9.17
N ILE A 134 0.44 0.46 9.24
CA ILE A 134 -0.82 0.47 10.01
C ILE A 134 -0.54 0.58 11.51
N ASP A 135 0.33 -0.28 12.04
CA ASP A 135 0.60 -0.34 13.48
C ASP A 135 1.37 0.89 13.98
N ARG A 136 2.23 1.47 13.14
CA ARG A 136 3.03 2.66 13.51
C ARG A 136 2.38 3.96 13.10
N TYR A 137 1.23 3.97 12.39
CA TYR A 137 0.69 5.14 11.67
C TYR A 137 0.76 6.47 12.45
N TRP A 138 0.35 6.48 13.73
CA TRP A 138 0.34 7.69 14.57
C TRP A 138 1.70 8.04 15.20
N SER A 139 2.59 7.06 15.25
CA SER A 139 3.89 7.06 15.94
C SER A 139 5.09 6.95 14.98
N LEU A 140 4.86 7.12 13.67
CA LEU A 140 5.87 6.97 12.63
C LEU A 140 7.10 7.87 12.88
N PRO A 141 8.32 7.37 12.58
CA PRO A 141 9.53 8.19 12.56
C PRO A 141 9.49 9.19 11.40
N GLU A 142 10.41 10.15 11.36
CA GLU A 142 10.52 11.08 10.23
C GLU A 142 10.84 10.34 8.91
N VAL A 143 11.63 9.26 8.99
CA VAL A 143 11.94 8.38 7.85
C VAL A 143 11.76 6.90 8.23
N SER A 144 11.01 6.16 7.41
CA SER A 144 10.91 4.70 7.47
C SER A 144 11.54 4.08 6.23
N VAL A 145 12.42 3.08 6.39
CA VAL A 145 13.07 2.39 5.28
C VAL A 145 12.68 0.92 5.27
N PHE A 146 12.20 0.44 4.12
CA PHE A 146 11.63 -0.88 3.93
C PHE A 146 12.58 -1.74 3.10
N LEU A 147 12.92 -2.92 3.63
CA LEU A 147 13.94 -3.80 3.08
C LEU A 147 13.54 -5.27 3.19
N HIS A 148 14.13 -6.09 2.33
CA HIS A 148 14.21 -7.54 2.53
C HIS A 148 15.24 -7.86 3.62
N GLY A 149 15.07 -8.96 4.35
CA GLY A 149 15.88 -9.27 5.53
C GLY A 149 17.34 -9.70 5.27
N GLY A 150 17.71 -10.02 4.03
CA GLY A 150 19.07 -10.46 3.71
C GLY A 150 20.07 -9.32 3.69
N ARG A 151 21.25 -9.49 4.30
CA ARG A 151 22.35 -8.51 4.16
C ARG A 151 22.80 -8.39 2.71
N TYR A 152 23.28 -9.51 2.15
CA TYR A 152 23.75 -9.61 0.77
C TYR A 152 22.68 -10.21 -0.11
N GLN A 153 22.15 -9.45 -1.07
CA GLN A 153 21.06 -9.90 -1.92
C GLN A 153 20.98 -9.13 -3.24
N TRP A 154 20.63 -9.84 -4.32
CA TRP A 154 20.58 -9.25 -5.66
C TRP A 154 19.65 -8.02 -5.77
N HIS A 155 18.65 -7.91 -4.87
CA HIS A 155 17.74 -6.77 -4.76
C HIS A 155 18.43 -5.44 -4.40
N VAL A 156 19.63 -5.46 -3.82
CA VAL A 156 20.35 -4.27 -3.34
C VAL A 156 21.21 -3.66 -4.45
N ASP A 157 21.13 -2.34 -4.60
CA ASP A 157 21.71 -1.57 -5.71
C ASP A 157 23.11 -1.02 -5.42
N ASN A 158 24.05 -1.93 -5.13
CA ASN A 158 25.48 -1.62 -5.07
C ASN A 158 26.33 -2.83 -5.50
N PRO A 159 27.62 -2.65 -5.84
CA PRO A 159 28.44 -3.71 -6.42
C PRO A 159 28.61 -4.95 -5.53
N LEU A 160 28.50 -4.78 -4.22
CA LEU A 160 28.60 -5.85 -3.22
C LEU A 160 27.26 -6.42 -2.81
N TYR A 161 26.14 -5.89 -3.31
CA TYR A 161 24.79 -6.27 -2.91
C TYR A 161 24.53 -6.13 -1.41
N ASP A 162 25.30 -5.29 -0.71
CA ASP A 162 25.28 -5.18 0.75
C ASP A 162 24.28 -4.12 1.22
N SER A 163 23.24 -4.55 1.93
CA SER A 163 22.23 -3.65 2.50
C SER A 163 22.84 -2.63 3.47
N VAL A 164 23.93 -2.98 4.18
CA VAL A 164 24.60 -2.08 5.13
C VAL A 164 25.13 -0.84 4.42
N ILE A 165 25.79 -1.01 3.27
CA ILE A 165 26.33 0.11 2.48
C ILE A 165 25.21 1.03 2.01
N SER A 166 24.14 0.46 1.45
CA SER A 166 23.03 1.25 0.92
C SER A 166 22.31 2.04 2.02
N ILE A 167 22.09 1.43 3.18
CA ILE A 167 21.47 2.10 4.32
C ILE A 167 22.39 3.18 4.91
N SER A 168 23.68 2.90 5.05
CA SER A 168 24.64 3.84 5.66
C SER A 168 24.83 5.09 4.81
N HIS A 169 24.73 4.98 3.49
CA HIS A 169 24.90 6.10 2.56
C HIS A 169 23.58 6.77 2.16
N LEU A 170 22.44 6.29 2.65
CA LEU A 170 21.13 6.84 2.30
C LEU A 170 21.00 8.28 2.77
N ASN A 171 20.72 9.19 1.84
CA ASN A 171 20.47 10.60 2.12
C ASN A 171 19.06 10.81 2.67
N LEU A 172 18.93 10.79 4.00
CA LEU A 172 17.65 10.98 4.69
C LEU A 172 16.98 12.33 4.41
N GLY A 173 17.78 13.38 4.19
CA GLY A 173 17.27 14.71 3.82
C GLY A 173 16.54 14.68 2.48
N PHE A 174 17.10 13.96 1.50
CA PHE A 174 16.44 13.75 0.21
C PHE A 174 15.20 12.86 0.34
N VAL A 175 15.20 11.85 1.22
CA VAL A 175 13.98 11.05 1.49
C VAL A 175 12.84 11.92 2.01
N GLN A 176 13.14 12.82 2.95
CA GLN A 176 12.15 13.77 3.48
C GLN A 176 11.64 14.74 2.39
N GLU A 177 12.53 15.24 1.53
CA GLU A 177 12.18 16.15 0.42
C GLU A 177 11.32 15.45 -0.65
N ALA A 178 11.74 14.27 -1.11
CA ALA A 178 11.09 13.55 -2.20
C ALA A 178 9.84 12.79 -1.75
N GLY A 179 9.75 12.46 -0.47
CA GLY A 179 8.69 11.73 0.18
C GLY A 179 8.69 10.21 -0.06
N TYR A 180 9.02 9.79 -1.28
CA TYR A 180 9.21 8.38 -1.69
C TYR A 180 10.50 8.27 -2.50
N VAL A 181 11.38 7.37 -2.08
CA VAL A 181 12.66 7.08 -2.74
C VAL A 181 12.78 5.57 -2.92
N ASN A 182 12.88 5.11 -4.16
CA ASN A 182 13.28 3.74 -4.46
C ASN A 182 14.77 3.60 -4.16
N LEU A 183 15.17 2.55 -3.43
CA LEU A 183 16.57 2.32 -3.08
C LEU A 183 17.37 1.76 -4.26
N ARG A 184 16.71 1.37 -5.36
CA ARG A 184 17.35 1.02 -6.62
C ARG A 184 17.28 2.17 -7.61
N CYS A 185 18.43 2.52 -8.16
CA CYS A 185 18.62 3.44 -9.26
C CYS A 185 18.90 2.74 -10.59
N ALA A 186 19.50 1.54 -10.59
CA ALA A 186 19.75 0.80 -11.83
C ALA A 186 18.44 0.46 -12.58
N TRP A 187 18.42 0.68 -13.89
CA TRP A 187 17.23 0.44 -14.73
C TRP A 187 17.07 -1.00 -15.20
N SER A 188 18.09 -1.83 -15.05
CA SER A 188 18.20 -3.19 -15.57
C SER A 188 16.98 -4.10 -15.27
N VAL A 189 16.25 -3.83 -14.18
CA VAL A 189 15.02 -4.54 -13.82
C VAL A 189 13.94 -3.53 -13.46
N GLY A 190 12.82 -3.54 -14.18
CA GLY A 190 11.64 -2.71 -13.91
C GLY A 190 11.52 -1.40 -14.72
N CYS A 191 12.63 -0.87 -15.25
CA CYS A 191 12.64 0.36 -16.05
C CYS A 191 13.09 0.13 -17.50
N PRO A 192 12.62 0.95 -18.48
CA PRO A 192 11.62 2.00 -18.33
C PRO A 192 10.18 1.48 -18.40
N ARG A 193 9.99 0.19 -18.72
CA ARG A 193 8.68 -0.41 -19.03
C ARG A 193 8.68 -1.87 -18.58
N GLU A 194 8.28 -2.10 -17.34
CA GLU A 194 8.09 -3.46 -16.83
C GLU A 194 6.77 -4.05 -17.33
N LEU A 195 5.69 -3.29 -17.18
CA LEU A 195 4.33 -3.75 -17.48
C LEU A 195 3.68 -2.82 -18.51
N GLU A 196 2.77 -3.38 -19.29
CA GLU A 196 1.94 -2.64 -20.25
C GLU A 196 0.44 -2.85 -19.94
N PRO A 197 -0.09 -2.36 -18.80
CA PRO A 197 -1.42 -2.76 -18.32
C PRO A 197 -2.55 -2.47 -19.31
N ALA A 198 -2.56 -1.31 -19.96
CA ALA A 198 -3.60 -0.98 -20.94
C ALA A 198 -3.58 -1.93 -22.16
N ARG A 199 -2.39 -2.39 -22.58
CA ARG A 199 -2.27 -3.42 -23.64
C ARG A 199 -2.86 -4.75 -23.18
N TYR A 200 -2.47 -5.23 -21.99
CA TYR A 200 -3.00 -6.48 -21.42
C TYR A 200 -4.52 -6.40 -21.20
N LEU A 201 -5.05 -5.24 -20.83
CA LEU A 201 -6.48 -5.01 -20.68
C LEU A 201 -7.23 -5.11 -22.01
N ARG A 202 -6.69 -4.52 -23.09
CA ARG A 202 -7.30 -4.50 -24.43
C ARG A 202 -7.19 -5.85 -25.13
N GLU A 203 -6.03 -6.47 -25.09
CA GLU A 203 -5.71 -7.66 -25.88
C GLU A 203 -6.06 -8.97 -25.16
N ARG A 204 -6.07 -8.97 -23.81
CA ARG A 204 -6.28 -10.15 -22.97
C ARG A 204 -5.46 -11.37 -23.45
N PRO A 205 -4.12 -11.23 -23.60
CA PRO A 205 -3.29 -12.31 -24.11
C PRO A 205 -3.22 -13.49 -23.13
N ASP A 206 -3.17 -14.72 -23.65
CA ASP A 206 -2.84 -15.93 -22.86
C ASP A 206 -1.32 -16.02 -22.66
N ASP A 207 -0.80 -15.23 -21.72
CA ASP A 207 0.63 -15.12 -21.42
C ASP A 207 0.99 -15.76 -20.07
N LYS A 208 1.09 -17.09 -20.08
CA LYS A 208 1.43 -17.89 -18.89
C LYS A 208 2.85 -17.64 -18.37
N GLY A 209 3.72 -17.04 -19.18
CA GLY A 209 5.08 -16.68 -18.77
C GLY A 209 5.14 -15.44 -17.89
N HIS A 210 4.11 -14.58 -17.96
CA HIS A 210 4.04 -13.33 -17.22
C HIS A 210 2.70 -13.20 -16.46
N PRO A 211 2.45 -14.09 -15.47
CA PRO A 211 1.17 -14.13 -14.76
C PRO A 211 0.83 -12.79 -14.09
N THR A 212 1.83 -12.07 -13.56
CA THR A 212 1.58 -10.73 -13.01
C THR A 212 1.09 -9.76 -14.08
N ALA A 213 1.66 -9.75 -15.29
CA ALA A 213 1.21 -8.85 -16.35
C ALA A 213 -0.22 -9.15 -16.80
N VAL A 214 -0.62 -10.43 -16.79
CA VAL A 214 -1.99 -10.88 -17.07
C VAL A 214 -2.97 -10.35 -16.03
N GLU A 215 -2.65 -10.46 -14.74
CA GLU A 215 -3.54 -10.06 -13.65
C GLU A 215 -3.56 -8.55 -13.38
N TYR A 216 -2.42 -7.88 -13.59
CA TYR A 216 -2.20 -6.48 -13.19
C TYR A 216 -3.30 -5.49 -13.61
N PRO A 217 -3.83 -5.47 -14.85
CA PRO A 217 -4.81 -4.44 -15.23
C PRO A 217 -6.10 -4.49 -14.40
N ASP A 218 -6.60 -5.68 -14.08
CA ASP A 218 -7.82 -5.82 -13.27
C ASP A 218 -7.53 -5.41 -11.81
N ARG A 219 -6.38 -5.82 -11.28
CA ARG A 219 -5.98 -5.48 -9.91
C ARG A 219 -5.63 -4.01 -9.75
N PHE A 220 -5.09 -3.38 -10.78
CA PHE A 220 -4.87 -1.94 -10.79
C PHE A 220 -6.18 -1.17 -10.60
N MET A 221 -7.26 -1.59 -11.27
CA MET A 221 -8.58 -0.94 -11.11
C MET A 221 -9.17 -1.14 -9.70
N GLU A 222 -8.87 -2.27 -9.04
CA GLU A 222 -9.24 -2.53 -7.64
C GLU A 222 -8.44 -1.64 -6.67
N LEU A 223 -7.13 -1.52 -6.88
CA LEU A 223 -6.21 -0.76 -6.02
C LEU A 223 -6.37 0.76 -6.16
N PHE A 224 -6.61 1.23 -7.39
CA PHE A 224 -6.70 2.64 -7.76
C PHE A 224 -8.08 2.97 -8.36
N PRO A 225 -9.15 2.92 -7.55
CA PRO A 225 -10.49 3.16 -8.06
C PRO A 225 -10.59 4.57 -8.64
N ARG A 226 -11.09 4.66 -9.88
CA ARG A 226 -11.22 5.88 -10.70
C ARG A 226 -9.95 6.36 -11.41
N ALA A 227 -8.80 5.68 -11.24
CA ALA A 227 -7.64 5.93 -12.09
C ALA A 227 -7.81 5.27 -13.45
N GLU A 228 -7.26 5.89 -14.49
CA GLU A 228 -7.15 5.27 -15.80
C GLU A 228 -6.02 4.23 -15.76
N VAL A 229 -6.25 3.06 -16.36
CA VAL A 229 -5.24 2.00 -16.46
C VAL A 229 -4.08 2.51 -17.33
N PRO A 230 -2.84 2.57 -16.81
CA PRO A 230 -1.73 3.18 -17.53
C PRO A 230 -1.28 2.33 -18.72
N GLU A 231 -0.79 2.99 -19.77
CA GLU A 231 -0.16 2.30 -20.91
C GLU A 231 1.12 1.58 -20.49
N ILE A 232 1.88 2.17 -19.56
CA ILE A 232 3.16 1.65 -19.07
C ILE A 232 3.22 1.83 -17.56
N VAL A 233 3.66 0.77 -16.87
CA VAL A 233 4.20 0.87 -15.51
C VAL A 233 5.69 0.57 -15.59
N GLY A 234 6.49 1.44 -14.98
CA GLY A 234 7.94 1.29 -14.93
C GLY A 234 8.50 1.97 -13.69
N THR A 235 9.26 1.23 -12.92
CA THR A 235 10.01 1.68 -11.74
C THR A 235 11.10 0.64 -11.52
N PRO A 236 12.28 1.00 -10.96
CA PRO A 236 13.21 -0.02 -10.53
C PRO A 236 12.53 -1.01 -9.57
N CYS A 237 12.85 -2.29 -9.70
CA CYS A 237 12.16 -3.37 -9.00
C CYS A 237 12.32 -3.36 -7.47
N CYS A 238 11.70 -4.39 -6.88
CA CYS A 238 12.16 -5.14 -5.72
C CYS A 238 11.68 -4.66 -4.35
N SER A 239 10.69 -3.76 -4.31
CA SER A 239 10.03 -3.30 -3.08
C SER A 239 10.98 -2.78 -1.98
N GLN A 240 12.18 -2.31 -2.33
CA GLN A 240 13.07 -1.66 -1.36
C GLN A 240 13.01 -0.15 -1.54
N PHE A 241 12.41 0.54 -0.56
CA PHE A 241 12.16 1.98 -0.66
C PHE A 241 12.22 2.65 0.71
N ALA A 242 12.41 3.97 0.70
CA ALA A 242 12.33 4.82 1.87
C ALA A 242 11.17 5.80 1.74
N LEU A 243 10.49 6.06 2.85
CA LEU A 243 9.35 6.96 2.95
C LEU A 243 9.59 7.99 4.04
N SER A 244 9.21 9.23 3.75
CA SER A 244 9.02 10.23 4.79
C SER A 244 7.69 9.98 5.53
N LYS A 245 7.63 10.38 6.80
CA LYS A 245 6.39 10.43 7.59
C LYS A 245 5.27 11.17 6.88
N THR A 246 5.59 12.36 6.39
CA THR A 246 4.65 13.26 5.72
C THR A 246 4.04 12.58 4.49
N LYS A 247 4.84 11.85 3.72
CA LYS A 247 4.35 11.08 2.57
C LYS A 247 3.40 9.96 2.98
N ILE A 248 3.68 9.22 4.05
CA ILE A 248 2.77 8.18 4.54
C ILE A 248 1.43 8.80 4.97
N HIS A 249 1.45 9.96 5.62
CA HIS A 249 0.25 10.68 6.07
C HIS A 249 -0.54 11.40 4.97
N GLU A 250 -0.04 11.46 3.73
CA GLU A 250 -0.86 11.92 2.59
C GLU A 250 -2.03 10.97 2.31
N GLN A 251 -1.94 9.71 2.73
CA GLN A 251 -3.03 8.74 2.68
C GLN A 251 -3.58 8.47 4.07
N SER A 252 -4.88 8.21 4.17
CA SER A 252 -5.52 7.87 5.45
C SER A 252 -5.13 6.47 5.93
N LEU A 253 -5.22 6.22 7.23
CA LEU A 253 -5.04 4.89 7.80
C LEU A 253 -5.97 3.86 7.13
N GLU A 254 -7.21 4.22 6.83
CA GLU A 254 -8.19 3.37 6.14
C GLU A 254 -7.71 2.96 4.74
N HIS A 255 -6.92 3.80 4.07
CA HIS A 255 -6.33 3.45 2.79
C HIS A 255 -5.39 2.24 2.93
N TYR A 256 -4.47 2.28 3.89
CA TYR A 256 -3.53 1.18 4.13
C TYR A 256 -4.23 -0.09 4.61
N VAL A 257 -5.24 0.06 5.49
CA VAL A 257 -6.08 -1.06 5.92
C VAL A 257 -6.83 -1.69 4.73
N ARG A 258 -7.32 -0.88 3.77
CA ARG A 258 -7.94 -1.39 2.54
C ARG A 258 -6.95 -2.19 1.70
N LEU A 259 -5.72 -1.70 1.53
CA LEU A 259 -4.68 -2.42 0.79
C LEU A 259 -4.32 -3.74 1.46
N GLN A 260 -4.18 -3.75 2.79
CA GLN A 260 -3.89 -4.97 3.55
C GLN A 260 -5.03 -5.99 3.41
N ARG A 261 -6.28 -5.55 3.50
CA ARG A 261 -7.46 -6.41 3.28
C ARG A 261 -7.48 -6.97 1.86
N TRP A 262 -7.27 -6.13 0.84
CA TRP A 262 -7.17 -6.59 -0.54
C TRP A 262 -6.13 -7.71 -0.69
N LEU A 263 -4.95 -7.54 -0.07
CA LEU A 263 -3.88 -8.54 -0.09
C LEU A 263 -4.26 -9.83 0.63
N MET A 264 -5.00 -9.75 1.74
CA MET A 264 -5.50 -10.91 2.48
C MET A 264 -6.59 -11.66 1.70
N ASP A 265 -7.50 -10.95 1.06
CA ASP A 265 -8.76 -11.50 0.53
C ASP A 265 -8.67 -11.96 -0.93
N THR A 266 -7.70 -11.46 -1.71
CA THR A 266 -7.51 -11.86 -3.11
C THR A 266 -7.33 -13.38 -3.28
N ASP A 267 -7.76 -13.97 -4.39
CA ASP A 267 -7.52 -15.38 -4.72
C ASP A 267 -6.13 -15.64 -5.33
N LEU A 268 -5.36 -14.57 -5.59
CA LEU A 268 -4.03 -14.65 -6.16
C LEU A 268 -3.01 -15.30 -5.21
N GLU A 269 -2.07 -16.04 -5.80
CA GLU A 269 -0.90 -16.55 -5.09
C GLU A 269 -0.06 -15.40 -4.50
N ALA A 270 0.67 -15.68 -3.42
CA ALA A 270 1.46 -14.69 -2.69
C ALA A 270 2.50 -13.98 -3.58
N GLY A 271 3.16 -14.71 -4.48
CA GLY A 271 4.14 -14.13 -5.41
C GLY A 271 3.52 -13.16 -6.41
N ILE A 272 2.32 -13.45 -6.93
CA ILE A 272 1.64 -12.60 -7.92
C ILE A 272 1.09 -11.35 -7.23
N SER A 273 0.36 -11.52 -6.12
CA SER A 273 -0.22 -10.42 -5.35
C SER A 273 0.84 -9.49 -4.75
N GLY A 274 1.96 -10.04 -4.26
CA GLY A 274 3.12 -9.27 -3.81
C GLY A 274 3.73 -8.45 -4.94
N ARG A 275 3.95 -9.06 -6.12
CA ARG A 275 4.52 -8.35 -7.28
C ARG A 275 3.59 -7.27 -7.85
N ILE A 276 2.27 -7.43 -7.74
CA ILE A 276 1.33 -6.36 -8.08
C ILE A 276 1.57 -5.14 -7.18
N LEU A 277 1.75 -5.34 -5.87
CA LEU A 277 2.05 -4.25 -4.94
C LEU A 277 3.47 -3.69 -5.15
N GLU A 278 4.47 -4.52 -5.44
CA GLU A 278 5.83 -4.11 -5.81
C GLU A 278 5.82 -3.04 -6.90
N TYR A 279 5.09 -3.30 -7.99
CA TYR A 279 4.93 -2.36 -9.10
C TYR A 279 3.84 -1.31 -8.88
N SER A 280 3.30 -1.19 -7.67
CA SER A 280 2.29 -0.19 -7.32
C SER A 280 2.75 0.79 -6.24
N TRP A 281 3.81 0.49 -5.49
CA TRP A 281 4.26 1.32 -4.36
C TRP A 281 4.49 2.78 -4.71
N HIS A 282 5.23 3.05 -5.77
CA HIS A 282 5.51 4.42 -6.21
C HIS A 282 4.21 5.17 -6.53
N MET A 283 3.22 4.51 -7.13
CA MET A 283 1.89 5.09 -7.42
C MET A 283 1.03 5.28 -6.17
N ILE A 284 1.06 4.32 -5.22
CA ILE A 284 0.40 4.46 -3.91
C ILE A 284 0.91 5.73 -3.20
N PHE A 285 2.20 6.02 -3.34
CA PHE A 285 2.84 7.23 -2.79
C PHE A 285 2.92 8.40 -3.78
N GLY A 286 2.01 8.43 -4.76
CA GLY A 286 1.74 9.61 -5.58
C GLY A 286 2.75 9.91 -6.68
N LYS A 287 3.61 8.95 -7.05
CA LYS A 287 4.48 9.05 -8.23
C LYS A 287 3.76 8.56 -9.50
N PRO A 288 4.18 9.01 -10.71
CA PRO A 288 3.59 8.56 -11.97
C PRO A 288 3.78 7.05 -12.21
N ALA A 289 2.93 6.43 -13.03
CA ALA A 289 3.03 5.01 -13.36
C ALA A 289 4.39 4.60 -13.95
N GLN A 290 4.99 5.48 -14.76
CA GLN A 290 6.37 5.39 -15.19
C GLN A 290 7.23 6.37 -14.37
N TYR A 291 7.93 5.85 -13.37
CA TYR A 291 8.82 6.57 -12.45
C TYR A 291 10.24 6.01 -12.53
N CYS A 292 10.93 6.31 -13.63
CA CYS A 292 12.30 5.92 -13.91
C CYS A 292 13.19 7.17 -13.94
N LEU A 293 13.79 7.50 -12.79
CA LEU A 293 14.70 8.63 -12.65
C LEU A 293 15.98 8.37 -13.45
N ASP A 294 16.60 9.43 -13.97
CA ASP A 294 17.95 9.33 -14.53
C ASP A 294 18.89 8.71 -13.49
N GLN A 295 19.69 7.71 -13.90
CA GLN A 295 20.47 6.92 -12.94
C GLN A 295 21.51 7.77 -12.20
N ARG A 296 22.13 8.74 -12.89
CA ARG A 296 23.13 9.64 -12.31
C ARG A 296 22.49 10.57 -11.29
N ASP A 297 21.33 11.15 -11.62
CA ASP A 297 20.57 11.96 -10.66
C ASP A 297 20.12 11.13 -9.45
N CYS A 298 19.62 9.92 -9.69
CA CYS A 298 19.21 9.01 -8.63
C CYS A 298 20.36 8.66 -7.67
N TYR A 299 21.51 8.21 -8.17
CA TYR A 299 22.65 7.88 -7.32
C TYR A 299 23.21 9.12 -6.58
N CYS A 300 23.24 10.28 -7.24
CA CYS A 300 23.66 11.54 -6.62
C CYS A 300 22.73 11.93 -5.46
N ARG A 301 21.41 11.93 -5.68
CA ARG A 301 20.45 12.40 -4.68
C ARG A 301 20.23 11.39 -3.55
N THR A 302 20.10 10.11 -3.89
CA THR A 302 19.84 9.03 -2.93
C THR A 302 21.07 8.69 -2.09
N TYR A 303 22.27 8.69 -2.67
CA TYR A 303 23.49 8.18 -2.02
C TYR A 303 24.67 9.15 -2.01
N GLY A 304 24.55 10.34 -2.61
CA GLY A 304 25.64 11.31 -2.70
C GLY A 304 26.68 11.00 -3.78
N TYR A 305 26.46 10.01 -4.65
CA TYR A 305 27.43 9.58 -5.67
C TYR A 305 27.38 10.45 -6.94
N CYS A 306 27.60 11.76 -6.80
CA CYS A 306 27.36 12.72 -7.88
C CYS A 306 28.39 12.71 -9.02
N ASN A 307 29.57 12.13 -8.80
CA ASN A 307 30.70 12.17 -9.74
C ASN A 307 30.94 10.82 -10.46
N MET A 308 29.95 9.91 -10.47
CA MET A 308 30.07 8.61 -11.15
C MET A 308 30.26 8.79 -12.66
N THR A 309 31.19 8.08 -13.28
CA THR A 309 31.28 7.99 -14.74
C THR A 309 30.17 7.09 -15.30
N ASP A 310 29.98 7.07 -16.62
CA ASP A 310 29.04 6.12 -17.24
C ASP A 310 29.46 4.66 -16.99
N SER A 311 30.78 4.41 -16.91
CA SER A 311 31.31 3.10 -16.52
C SER A 311 30.97 2.75 -15.07
N ASP A 312 31.06 3.72 -14.16
CA ASP A 312 30.70 3.48 -12.75
C ASP A 312 29.21 3.14 -12.62
N ILE A 313 28.34 3.87 -13.32
CA ILE A 313 26.89 3.62 -13.33
C ILE A 313 26.57 2.21 -13.86
N GLN A 314 27.21 1.79 -14.95
CA GLN A 314 27.03 0.46 -15.53
C GLN A 314 27.52 -0.68 -14.61
N ASN A 315 28.53 -0.41 -13.78
CA ASN A 315 29.11 -1.38 -12.86
C ASN A 315 28.51 -1.31 -11.44
N GLN A 316 27.73 -0.26 -11.15
CA GLN A 316 27.15 -0.04 -9.82
C GLN A 316 26.20 -1.17 -9.41
N TRP A 317 25.52 -1.76 -10.38
CA TRP A 317 24.78 -3.00 -10.20
C TRP A 317 24.78 -3.78 -11.51
N VAL A 318 25.02 -5.08 -11.42
CA VAL A 318 25.00 -6.00 -12.56
C VAL A 318 24.14 -7.21 -12.23
N TRP A 319 23.53 -7.86 -13.22
CA TRP A 319 22.78 -9.08 -12.91
C TRP A 319 23.73 -10.26 -12.67
N ARG A 320 23.67 -10.87 -11.49
CA ARG A 320 24.44 -12.08 -11.12
C ARG A 320 23.56 -13.31 -10.86
N GLY A 321 22.27 -13.22 -11.19
CA GLY A 321 21.28 -14.24 -10.87
C GLY A 321 20.59 -14.03 -9.52
N LEU A 322 19.63 -14.90 -9.22
CA LEU A 322 18.79 -14.81 -8.02
C LEU A 322 19.52 -15.23 -6.73
N GLN A 323 20.58 -16.04 -6.86
CA GLN A 323 21.40 -16.50 -5.74
C GLN A 323 22.83 -16.00 -5.95
N LEU A 324 23.38 -15.38 -4.92
CA LEU A 324 24.78 -14.97 -4.91
C LEU A 324 25.68 -16.21 -4.71
N PRO A 325 26.94 -16.17 -5.18
CA PRO A 325 27.89 -17.25 -4.95
C PRO A 325 28.05 -17.58 -3.46
N GLU A 326 28.30 -18.85 -3.16
CA GLU A 326 28.62 -19.29 -1.80
C GLU A 326 29.89 -18.56 -1.30
N GLY A 327 29.85 -18.03 -0.07
CA GLY A 327 30.97 -17.25 0.48
C GLY A 327 31.07 -15.80 -0.03
N TRP A 328 30.04 -15.25 -0.67
CA TRP A 328 29.97 -13.82 -0.98
C TRP A 328 29.98 -12.96 0.30
N PRO A 329 30.69 -11.81 0.35
CA PRO A 329 31.48 -11.19 -0.72
C PRO A 329 32.95 -11.63 -0.77
N GLU A 330 33.42 -12.45 0.16
CA GLU A 330 34.85 -12.77 0.35
C GLU A 330 35.50 -13.49 -0.85
N GLN A 331 34.70 -14.12 -1.72
CA GLN A 331 35.18 -14.79 -2.94
C GLN A 331 34.96 -14.01 -4.24
N SER A 332 34.51 -12.75 -4.20
CA SER A 332 34.14 -12.00 -5.43
C SER A 332 35.34 -11.59 -6.31
N GLU A 333 36.59 -11.76 -5.86
CA GLU A 333 37.79 -11.26 -6.56
C GLU A 333 38.46 -12.26 -7.53
N SER A 334 37.92 -13.47 -7.73
CA SER A 334 38.60 -14.49 -8.58
C SER A 334 37.89 -14.84 -9.88
N ALA A 335 37.35 -13.86 -10.61
CA ALA A 335 36.87 -14.08 -11.98
C ALA A 335 37.24 -12.90 -12.89
N GLU A 336 38.50 -12.91 -13.35
CA GLU A 336 38.90 -12.27 -14.62
C GLU A 336 38.34 -13.02 -15.82
#